data_AF-A0A7D7L1L5-F1
#
_entry.id   AF-A0A7D7L1L5-F1
#
_cell.length_a   1.000
_cell.length_b   1.000
_cell.length_c   1.000
_cell.angle_alpha   90.00
_cell.angle_beta   90.00
_cell.angle_gamma   90.00
#
_symmetry.space_group_name_H-M   'P 1'
#
loop_
_entity.id
_entity.type
_entity.pdbx_description
1 polymer ?
#
loop_
_entity_poly.entity_id
_entity_poly.type
_entity_poly.pdbx_seq_one_letter_code
_entity_poly.pdbx_strand_id
1 'polypeptide(L)'
;MVTNPYKLERYGVPQARHRVIVIGICNDLDVTHRVPSNASYADAGVSVRTALTVAPITEAMTGNEPTRQSAIVKERLGLIGPGQNVWNADLPEHLQIKCQTRISQIYCRLHLDQPSCTVIGSGGGGTHIYHWDEPRALTNRERAQLQTFPNSYRFVGSKESVRNRIGTAVPARGARVIFEALLRSFKGEDYA
;
A
#
# COMPACT_ATOMS: atom_id res chain seq x y z
N MET A 1 -17.91 -14.35 -16.38
CA MET A 1 -16.97 -13.97 -15.31
C MET A 1 -15.59 -13.80 -15.93
N VAL A 2 -14.92 -12.66 -15.72
CA VAL A 2 -13.60 -12.38 -16.31
C VAL A 2 -12.59 -12.05 -15.21
N THR A 3 -11.38 -12.60 -15.35
CA THR A 3 -10.26 -12.42 -14.41
C THR A 3 -9.39 -11.25 -14.87
N ASN A 4 -9.28 -10.21 -14.06
CA ASN A 4 -8.60 -8.97 -14.46
C ASN A 4 -7.39 -8.68 -13.57
N PRO A 5 -6.14 -8.81 -14.07
CA PRO A 5 -4.95 -8.49 -13.29
C PRO A 5 -4.71 -6.97 -13.27
N TYR A 6 -4.60 -6.41 -12.06
CA TYR A 6 -4.31 -5.00 -11.83
C TYR A 6 -2.97 -4.83 -11.11
N LYS A 7 -2.10 -3.97 -11.68
CA LYS A 7 -0.93 -3.40 -11.02
C LYS A 7 -1.27 -1.98 -10.59
N LEU A 8 -1.71 -1.79 -9.35
CA LEU A 8 -2.32 -0.52 -8.93
C LEU A 8 -1.35 0.67 -8.98
N GLU A 9 -0.04 0.43 -8.92
CA GLU A 9 0.96 1.46 -9.13
C GLU A 9 0.94 2.04 -10.56
N ARG A 10 0.43 1.30 -11.54
CA ARG A 10 0.20 1.81 -12.91
C ARG A 10 -1.05 2.68 -13.02
N TYR A 11 -1.87 2.75 -11.97
CA TYR A 11 -3.11 3.52 -11.91
C TYR A 11 -3.04 4.63 -10.85
N GLY A 12 -1.83 5.15 -10.59
CA GLY A 12 -1.62 6.28 -9.71
C GLY A 12 -1.65 5.95 -8.21
N VAL A 13 -1.57 4.68 -7.81
CA VAL A 13 -1.45 4.31 -6.38
C VAL A 13 0.02 4.24 -5.99
N PRO A 14 0.47 4.92 -4.92
CA PRO A 14 1.89 4.95 -4.51
C PRO A 14 2.34 3.69 -3.77
N GLN A 15 1.91 2.52 -4.25
CA GLN A 15 2.11 1.22 -3.62
C GLN A 15 2.14 0.13 -4.68
N ALA A 16 3.18 -0.70 -4.67
CA ALA A 16 3.27 -1.91 -5.49
C ALA A 16 2.28 -2.95 -4.96
N ARG A 17 1.02 -2.86 -5.40
CA ARG A 17 -0.09 -3.71 -4.96
C ARG A 17 -0.74 -4.35 -6.17
N HIS A 18 -0.38 -5.61 -6.40
CA HIS A 18 -0.92 -6.40 -7.52
C HIS A 18 -2.11 -7.22 -7.03
N ARG A 19 -3.24 -7.13 -7.73
CA ARG A 19 -4.48 -7.82 -7.35
C ARG A 19 -5.17 -8.36 -8.59
N VAL A 20 -5.80 -9.51 -8.43
CA VAL A 20 -6.76 -10.04 -9.41
C VAL A 20 -8.14 -9.59 -8.96
N ILE A 21 -8.88 -8.95 -9.86
CA ILE A 21 -10.26 -8.52 -9.63
C ILE A 21 -11.16 -9.33 -10.55
N VAL A 22 -12.18 -9.95 -9.96
CA VAL A 22 -13.16 -10.75 -10.68
C VAL A 22 -14.43 -9.91 -10.81
N ILE A 23 -14.85 -9.69 -12.06
CA ILE A 23 -16.08 -8.95 -12.35
C ILE A 23 -17.08 -9.92 -12.99
N GLY A 24 -18.26 -9.99 -12.36
CA GLY A 24 -19.42 -10.71 -12.85
C GLY A 24 -20.47 -9.71 -13.33
N ILE A 25 -20.88 -9.82 -14.59
CA ILE A 25 -21.99 -9.08 -15.18
C ILE A 25 -23.02 -10.15 -15.57
N CYS A 26 -24.30 -9.86 -15.32
CA CYS A 26 -25.37 -10.79 -15.64
C CYS A 26 -25.48 -10.97 -17.17
N ASN A 27 -25.73 -12.19 -17.63
CA ASN A 27 -25.65 -12.54 -19.06
C ASN A 27 -26.79 -11.95 -19.91
N ASP A 28 -27.84 -11.44 -19.28
CA ASP A 28 -28.95 -10.72 -19.93
C ASP A 28 -28.61 -9.26 -20.24
N LEU A 29 -27.44 -8.78 -19.80
CA LEU A 29 -26.93 -7.44 -20.09
C LEU A 29 -25.87 -7.54 -21.19
N ASP A 30 -26.06 -6.80 -22.29
CA ASP A 30 -25.08 -6.68 -23.37
C ASP A 30 -23.96 -5.69 -22.99
N VAL A 31 -23.16 -6.07 -21.99
CA VAL A 31 -22.07 -5.24 -21.45
C VAL A 31 -20.79 -6.05 -21.37
N THR A 32 -19.75 -5.56 -22.06
CA THR A 32 -18.40 -6.11 -21.97
C THR A 32 -17.50 -5.18 -21.17
N HIS A 33 -16.92 -5.70 -20.08
CA HIS A 33 -15.91 -5.00 -19.30
C HIS A 33 -14.49 -5.37 -19.73
N ARG A 34 -13.59 -4.38 -19.77
CA ARG A 34 -12.16 -4.53 -20.03
C ARG A 34 -11.34 -3.85 -18.94
N VAL A 35 -10.07 -4.23 -18.81
CA VAL A 35 -9.13 -3.50 -17.96
C VAL A 35 -8.89 -2.12 -18.59
N PRO A 36 -9.02 -1.00 -17.84
CA PRO A 36 -8.83 0.34 -18.40
C PRO A 36 -7.37 0.59 -18.79
N SER A 37 -7.17 1.49 -19.76
CA SER A 37 -5.83 2.00 -20.08
C SER A 37 -5.16 2.64 -18.88
N ASN A 38 -3.84 2.51 -18.78
CA ASN A 38 -3.03 3.20 -17.80
C ASN A 38 -2.39 4.50 -18.32
N ALA A 39 -2.61 4.86 -19.59
CA ALA A 39 -1.98 6.02 -20.22
C ALA A 39 -2.22 7.32 -19.44
N SER A 40 -3.45 7.56 -18.98
CA SER A 40 -3.80 8.75 -18.19
C SER A 40 -3.14 8.85 -16.81
N TYR A 41 -2.45 7.79 -16.37
CA TYR A 41 -1.78 7.71 -15.07
C TYR A 41 -0.26 7.68 -15.16
N ALA A 42 0.31 7.78 -16.38
CA ALA A 42 1.76 7.70 -16.59
C ALA A 42 2.53 8.71 -15.72
N ASP A 43 2.01 9.93 -15.59
CA ASP A 43 2.63 11.04 -14.83
C ASP A 43 2.05 11.21 -13.43
N ALA A 44 1.31 10.23 -12.90
CA ALA A 44 0.57 10.38 -11.63
C ALA A 44 1.46 10.51 -10.38
N GLY A 45 2.78 10.35 -10.51
CA GLY A 45 3.75 10.51 -9.42
C GLY A 45 3.50 9.53 -8.27
N VAL A 46 3.80 8.25 -8.47
CA VAL A 46 3.48 7.16 -7.50
C VAL A 46 4.58 6.88 -6.48
N SER A 47 5.45 7.85 -6.23
CA SER A 47 6.56 7.68 -5.29
C SER A 47 6.08 7.82 -3.84
N VAL A 48 6.80 7.17 -2.91
CA VAL A 48 6.62 7.38 -1.46
C VAL A 48 6.74 8.85 -1.10
N ARG A 49 7.68 9.57 -1.72
CA ARG A 49 7.86 11.02 -1.54
C ARG A 49 6.55 11.76 -1.85
N THR A 50 5.99 11.56 -3.04
CA THR A 50 4.73 12.19 -3.44
C THR A 50 3.60 11.87 -2.47
N ALA A 51 3.53 10.63 -1.97
CA ALA A 51 2.46 10.19 -1.10
C ALA A 51 2.54 10.74 0.34
N LEU A 52 3.74 10.82 0.90
CA LEU A 52 3.94 11.09 2.33
C LEU A 52 4.49 12.48 2.64
N THR A 53 5.07 13.20 1.67
CA THR A 53 5.66 14.53 1.93
C THR A 53 4.85 15.69 1.36
N VAL A 54 3.98 15.45 0.36
CA VAL A 54 3.23 16.53 -0.30
C VAL A 54 2.03 16.97 0.54
N ALA A 55 1.35 16.03 1.21
CA ALA A 55 0.19 16.32 2.05
C ALA A 55 0.54 16.05 3.52
N PRO A 56 0.98 17.08 4.27
CA PRO A 56 1.46 16.89 5.63
C PRO A 56 0.35 16.35 6.53
N ILE A 57 0.73 15.41 7.38
CA ILE A 57 -0.16 14.87 8.41
C ILE A 57 -0.24 15.89 9.55
N THR A 58 -1.45 16.27 9.92
CA THR A 58 -1.69 17.20 11.03
C THR A 58 -2.09 16.45 12.30
N GLU A 59 -1.92 17.09 13.47
CA GLU A 59 -2.29 16.49 14.76
C GLU A 59 -3.79 16.16 14.88
N ALA A 60 -4.65 16.85 14.12
CA ALA A 60 -6.08 16.59 14.08
C ALA A 60 -6.46 15.27 13.39
N MET A 61 -5.52 14.63 12.68
CA MET A 61 -5.76 13.38 11.95
C MET A 61 -5.68 12.16 12.87
N THR A 62 -6.71 11.31 12.84
CA THR A 62 -6.70 10.03 13.58
C THR A 62 -5.66 9.06 13.01
N GLY A 63 -5.11 8.18 13.83
CA GLY A 63 -4.19 7.12 13.37
C GLY A 63 -2.73 7.58 13.21
N ASN A 64 -2.38 8.79 13.64
CA ASN A 64 -1.01 9.31 13.55
C ASN A 64 -0.11 8.90 14.73
N GLU A 65 -0.57 8.01 15.62
CA GLU A 65 0.20 7.60 16.78
C GLU A 65 1.42 6.71 16.42
N PRO A 66 2.62 7.02 16.92
CA PRO A 66 3.82 6.22 16.65
C PRO A 66 3.71 4.83 17.25
N THR A 67 4.37 3.85 16.63
CA THR A 67 4.39 2.47 17.13
C THR A 67 5.61 2.26 18.01
N ARG A 68 5.40 1.84 19.27
CA ARG A 68 6.50 1.43 20.16
C ARG A 68 7.17 0.18 19.60
N GLN A 69 8.49 0.24 19.46
CA GLN A 69 9.32 -0.85 18.96
C GLN A 69 10.35 -1.25 20.00
N SER A 70 10.66 -2.54 20.06
CA SER A 70 11.72 -3.07 20.92
C SER A 70 13.10 -2.59 20.46
N ALA A 71 14.08 -2.64 21.36
CA ALA A 71 15.46 -2.25 21.05
C ALA A 71 16.02 -3.04 19.86
N ILE A 72 15.83 -4.37 19.84
CA ILE A 72 16.27 -5.23 18.74
C ILE A 72 15.63 -4.88 17.39
N VAL A 73 14.39 -4.39 17.38
CA VAL A 73 13.74 -3.91 16.16
C VAL A 73 14.41 -2.63 15.67
N LYS A 74 14.67 -1.67 16.57
CA LYS A 74 15.34 -0.41 16.22
C LYS A 74 16.76 -0.64 15.72
N GLU A 75 17.51 -1.54 16.38
CA GLU A 75 18.85 -1.95 15.96
C GLU A 75 18.83 -2.53 14.55
N ARG A 76 17.92 -3.48 14.27
CA ARG A 76 17.74 -4.03 12.92
C ARG A 76 17.42 -2.94 11.89
N LEU A 77 16.53 -2.00 12.22
CA LEU A 77 16.16 -0.91 11.31
C LEU A 77 17.30 0.09 11.06
N GLY A 78 18.23 0.23 12.00
CA GLY A 78 19.43 1.05 11.82
C GLY A 78 20.39 0.50 10.75
N LEU A 79 20.35 -0.81 10.49
CA LEU A 79 21.21 -1.48 9.52
C LEU A 79 20.52 -1.77 8.18
N ILE A 80 19.19 -1.75 8.15
CA ILE A 80 18.42 -1.88 6.90
C ILE A 80 18.38 -0.50 6.23
N GLY A 81 18.87 -0.39 4.99
CA GLY A 81 18.82 0.83 4.21
C GLY A 81 17.46 1.09 3.53
N PRO A 82 17.24 2.29 2.97
CA PRO A 82 16.06 2.59 2.17
C PRO A 82 15.87 1.61 1.01
N GLY A 83 14.67 1.08 0.82
CA GLY A 83 14.36 0.09 -0.21
C GLY A 83 14.82 -1.34 0.10
N GLN A 84 15.54 -1.55 1.20
CA GLN A 84 15.93 -2.87 1.68
C GLN A 84 14.89 -3.47 2.64
N ASN A 85 15.06 -4.75 2.92
CA ASN A 85 14.35 -5.51 3.92
C ASN A 85 15.32 -6.45 4.66
N VAL A 86 14.83 -7.28 5.56
CA VAL A 86 15.68 -8.18 6.36
C VAL A 86 16.43 -9.23 5.53
N TRP A 87 16.03 -9.47 4.27
CA TRP A 87 16.59 -10.52 3.42
C TRP A 87 17.74 -10.06 2.53
N ASN A 88 17.85 -8.75 2.28
CA ASN A 88 18.85 -8.17 1.39
C ASN A 88 19.73 -7.10 2.06
N ALA A 89 19.48 -6.79 3.33
CA ALA A 89 20.38 -6.01 4.16
C ALA A 89 21.48 -6.92 4.74
N ASP A 90 22.68 -6.36 4.89
CA ASP A 90 23.78 -7.03 5.58
C ASP A 90 23.54 -6.90 7.10
N LEU A 91 23.15 -8.02 7.73
CA LEU A 91 22.77 -8.06 9.13
C LEU A 91 23.65 -9.06 9.90
N PRO A 92 24.12 -8.71 11.11
CA PRO A 92 24.81 -9.66 11.97
C PRO A 92 23.87 -10.80 12.38
N GLU A 93 24.43 -11.97 12.70
CA GLU A 93 23.66 -13.19 12.89
C GLU A 93 22.54 -13.06 13.94
N HIS A 94 22.77 -12.30 15.03
CA HIS A 94 21.76 -12.10 16.07
C HIS A 94 20.55 -11.26 15.64
N LEU A 95 20.65 -10.52 14.53
CA LEU A 95 19.56 -9.74 13.95
C LEU A 95 18.88 -10.42 12.77
N GLN A 96 19.48 -11.47 12.21
CA GLN A 96 18.89 -12.23 11.12
C GLN A 96 17.63 -12.97 11.56
N ILE A 97 16.66 -13.09 10.64
CA ILE A 97 15.42 -13.84 10.90
C ILE A 97 15.54 -15.22 10.29
N LYS A 98 15.42 -16.26 11.13
CA LYS A 98 15.40 -17.65 10.70
C LYS A 98 13.94 -18.08 10.52
N CYS A 99 13.45 -18.07 9.28
CA CYS A 99 12.13 -18.59 8.93
C CYS A 99 12.15 -19.32 7.59
N GLN A 100 11.22 -20.27 7.41
CA GLN A 100 11.11 -21.06 6.17
C GLN A 100 10.60 -20.20 5.00
N THR A 101 9.61 -19.34 5.26
CA THR A 101 8.99 -18.49 4.23
C THR A 101 9.53 -17.07 4.30
N ARG A 102 10.27 -16.64 3.27
CA ARG A 102 10.82 -15.28 3.17
C ARG A 102 9.81 -14.33 2.53
N ILE A 103 9.05 -13.64 3.37
CA ILE A 103 8.08 -12.63 2.91
C ILE A 103 8.80 -11.29 2.74
N SER A 104 8.80 -10.74 1.52
CA SER A 104 9.52 -9.50 1.17
C SER A 104 9.12 -8.25 1.97
N GLN A 105 7.94 -8.25 2.58
CA GLN A 105 7.38 -7.16 3.37
C GLN A 105 7.95 -7.09 4.80
N ILE A 106 8.66 -8.14 5.24
CA ILE A 106 9.24 -8.22 6.59
C ILE A 106 10.45 -7.27 6.68
N TYR A 107 10.35 -6.27 7.57
CA TYR A 107 11.29 -5.16 7.76
C TYR A 107 11.56 -4.33 6.50
N CYS A 108 10.60 -4.24 5.58
CA CYS A 108 10.76 -3.40 4.39
C CYS A 108 10.80 -1.90 4.74
N ARG A 109 11.95 -1.26 4.52
CA ARG A 109 12.10 0.20 4.58
C ARG A 109 11.75 0.83 3.24
N LEU A 110 11.05 1.95 3.31
CA LEU A 110 10.66 2.68 2.11
C LEU A 110 11.86 3.31 1.40
N HIS A 111 11.75 3.44 0.09
CA HIS A 111 12.62 4.25 -0.74
C HIS A 111 11.79 5.41 -1.28
N LEU A 112 12.26 6.65 -1.12
CA LEU A 112 11.48 7.86 -1.42
C LEU A 112 11.01 7.91 -2.88
N ASP A 113 11.89 7.54 -3.82
CA ASP A 113 11.62 7.68 -5.26
C ASP A 113 10.99 6.43 -5.90
N GLN A 114 10.54 5.48 -5.09
CA GLN A 114 9.87 4.24 -5.53
C GLN A 114 8.48 4.15 -4.89
N PRO A 115 7.53 3.39 -5.47
CA PRO A 115 6.29 3.06 -4.79
C PRO A 115 6.56 2.23 -3.53
N SER A 116 5.67 2.32 -2.53
CA SER A 116 5.83 1.52 -1.32
C SER A 116 5.67 0.03 -1.60
N CYS A 117 6.22 -0.81 -0.73
CA CYS A 117 5.80 -2.21 -0.68
C CYS A 117 4.31 -2.32 -0.31
N THR A 118 3.73 -3.50 -0.51
CA THR A 118 2.32 -3.74 -0.19
C THR A 118 2.04 -3.49 1.30
N VAL A 119 1.06 -2.61 1.58
CA VAL A 119 0.54 -2.40 2.92
C VAL A 119 -0.27 -3.62 3.34
N ILE A 120 0.16 -4.28 4.42
CA ILE A 120 -0.46 -5.49 4.97
C ILE A 120 -1.14 -5.21 6.30
N GLY A 121 -2.34 -5.78 6.46
CA GLY A 121 -3.23 -5.53 7.61
C GLY A 121 -2.97 -6.45 8.80
N SER A 122 -2.28 -7.56 8.56
CA SER A 122 -1.97 -8.58 9.55
C SER A 122 -0.51 -9.03 9.41
N GLY A 123 -0.03 -9.75 10.42
CA GLY A 123 1.32 -10.29 10.47
C GLY A 123 2.05 -9.96 11.77
N GLY A 124 3.10 -10.73 12.06
CA GLY A 124 3.93 -10.58 13.25
C GLY A 124 4.94 -9.42 13.17
N GLY A 125 5.90 -9.40 14.11
CA GLY A 125 6.97 -8.40 14.16
C GLY A 125 7.71 -8.32 12.82
N GLY A 126 7.86 -7.11 12.27
CA GLY A 126 8.47 -6.90 10.95
C GLY A 126 7.49 -6.46 9.86
N THR A 127 6.18 -6.57 10.04
CA THR A 127 5.20 -6.32 8.96
C THR A 127 4.65 -4.90 8.90
N HIS A 128 5.33 -3.96 9.54
CA HIS A 128 4.79 -2.63 9.82
C HIS A 128 5.04 -1.60 8.71
N ILE A 129 5.91 -1.90 7.74
CA ILE A 129 6.52 -0.92 6.83
C ILE A 129 7.26 0.15 7.63
N TYR A 130 8.45 0.51 7.15
CA TYR A 130 9.37 1.31 7.94
C TYR A 130 9.77 2.56 7.20
N HIS A 131 9.90 3.64 7.97
CA HIS A 131 10.25 4.94 7.46
C HIS A 131 11.64 4.89 6.79
N TRP A 132 11.82 5.69 5.74
CA TRP A 132 13.04 5.67 4.91
C TRP A 132 14.26 6.20 5.66
N ASP A 133 14.06 7.23 6.50
CA ASP A 133 15.15 7.91 7.23
C ASP A 133 15.24 7.46 8.69
N GLU A 134 14.14 7.62 9.43
CA GLU A 134 14.05 7.19 10.83
C GLU A 134 13.88 5.66 11.02
N PRO A 135 14.49 5.06 12.05
CA PRO A 135 14.34 3.63 12.38
C PRO A 135 13.04 3.37 13.14
N ARG A 136 11.91 3.70 12.51
CA ARG A 136 10.56 3.50 13.06
C ARG A 136 9.60 2.88 12.06
N ALA A 137 8.54 2.26 12.59
CA ALA A 137 7.40 1.89 11.78
C ALA A 137 6.61 3.12 11.34
N LEU A 138 5.94 3.00 10.21
CA LEU A 138 4.93 3.97 9.82
C LEU A 138 3.76 4.01 10.82
N THR A 139 3.19 5.20 10.99
CA THR A 139 1.90 5.40 11.65
C THR A 139 0.78 4.82 10.79
N ASN A 140 -0.40 4.61 11.38
CA ASN A 140 -1.55 4.16 10.59
C ASN A 140 -1.98 5.23 9.59
N ARG A 141 -1.77 6.52 9.88
CA ARG A 141 -2.08 7.61 8.97
C ARG A 141 -1.15 7.63 7.75
N GLU A 142 0.15 7.42 7.93
CA GLU A 142 1.09 7.27 6.80
C GLU A 142 0.70 6.06 5.92
N ARG A 143 0.37 4.91 6.53
CA ARG A 143 -0.12 3.74 5.78
C ARG A 143 -1.43 4.01 5.02
N ALA A 144 -2.32 4.80 5.62
CA ALA A 144 -3.57 5.20 4.98
C ALA A 144 -3.33 6.07 3.74
N GLN A 145 -2.35 6.99 3.80
CA GLN A 145 -1.95 7.78 2.62
C GLN A 145 -1.37 6.89 1.51
N LEU A 146 -0.57 5.87 1.84
CA LEU A 146 -0.11 4.87 0.86
C LEU A 146 -1.24 4.02 0.27
N GLN A 147 -2.32 3.81 1.02
CA GLN A 147 -3.57 3.21 0.55
C GLN A 147 -4.53 4.24 -0.07
N THR A 148 -4.07 5.48 -0.28
CA THR A 148 -4.80 6.59 -0.92
C THR A 148 -6.12 6.97 -0.23
N PHE A 149 -6.23 6.69 1.08
CA PHE A 149 -7.37 7.18 1.86
C PHE A 149 -7.36 8.72 1.89
N PRO A 150 -8.54 9.36 1.79
CA PRO A 150 -8.63 10.80 1.96
C PRO A 150 -8.12 11.24 3.33
N ASN A 151 -7.48 12.40 3.37
CA ASN A 151 -7.02 13.04 4.61
C ASN A 151 -8.18 13.30 5.59
N SER A 152 -9.39 13.52 5.08
CA SER A 152 -10.62 13.68 5.88
C SER A 152 -11.14 12.38 6.51
N TYR A 153 -10.66 11.21 6.08
CA TYR A 153 -11.15 9.93 6.59
C TYR A 153 -10.72 9.74 8.05
N ARG A 154 -11.69 9.48 8.94
CA ARG A 154 -11.48 9.25 10.38
C ARG A 154 -11.53 7.76 10.69
N PHE A 155 -10.52 7.28 11.38
CA PHE A 155 -10.39 5.90 11.84
C PHE A 155 -10.90 5.78 13.27
N VAL A 156 -11.73 4.76 13.54
CA VAL A 156 -12.32 4.50 14.86
C VAL A 156 -11.92 3.11 15.36
N GLY A 157 -11.60 2.98 16.64
CA GLY A 157 -11.22 1.71 17.29
C GLY A 157 -9.72 1.60 17.58
N SER A 158 -9.27 0.40 17.97
CA SER A 158 -7.88 0.17 18.37
C SER A 158 -6.89 0.32 17.22
N LYS A 159 -5.63 0.63 17.55
CA LYS A 159 -4.54 0.79 16.60
C LYS A 159 -4.35 -0.42 15.69
N GLU A 160 -4.45 -1.62 16.25
CA GLU A 160 -4.31 -2.89 15.55
C GLU A 160 -5.51 -3.14 14.62
N SER A 161 -6.72 -2.81 15.08
CA SER A 161 -7.94 -2.92 14.28
C SER A 161 -7.92 -1.96 13.08
N VAL A 162 -7.48 -0.72 13.31
CA VAL A 162 -7.28 0.28 12.25
C VAL A 162 -6.24 -0.19 11.24
N ARG A 163 -5.09 -0.68 11.72
CA ARG A 163 -4.05 -1.25 10.85
C ARG A 163 -4.61 -2.37 9.97
N ASN A 164 -5.38 -3.28 10.56
CA ASN A 164 -5.97 -4.39 9.83
C ASN A 164 -6.87 -3.92 8.70
N ARG A 165 -7.80 -3.00 8.98
CA ARG A 165 -8.68 -2.42 7.97
C ARG A 165 -7.90 -1.72 6.85
N ILE A 166 -6.89 -0.93 7.20
CA ILE A 166 -6.06 -0.23 6.20
C ILE A 166 -5.36 -1.22 5.26
N GLY A 167 -4.71 -2.25 5.78
CA GLY A 167 -3.94 -3.17 4.94
C GLY A 167 -4.79 -4.16 4.14
N THR A 168 -5.96 -4.55 4.65
CA THR A 168 -6.92 -5.41 3.93
C THR A 168 -7.70 -4.65 2.86
N ALA A 169 -7.85 -3.32 3.00
CA ALA A 169 -8.56 -2.50 2.03
C ALA A 169 -7.95 -2.55 0.61
N VAL A 170 -8.81 -2.31 -0.38
CA VAL A 170 -8.40 -1.89 -1.72
C VAL A 170 -8.08 -0.39 -1.66
N PRO A 171 -6.95 0.07 -2.24
CA PRO A 171 -6.64 1.51 -2.26
C PRO A 171 -7.78 2.31 -2.89
N ALA A 172 -8.19 3.41 -2.27
CA ALA A 172 -9.35 4.19 -2.70
C ALA A 172 -9.24 4.69 -4.15
N ARG A 173 -8.07 5.18 -4.57
CA ARG A 173 -7.81 5.54 -5.98
C ARG A 173 -7.92 4.33 -6.90
N GLY A 174 -7.35 3.19 -6.53
CA GLY A 174 -7.44 1.96 -7.32
C GLY A 174 -8.87 1.45 -7.48
N ALA A 175 -9.67 1.50 -6.41
CA ALA A 175 -11.09 1.17 -6.46
C ALA A 175 -11.85 2.11 -7.41
N ARG A 176 -11.60 3.43 -7.32
CA ARG A 176 -12.19 4.42 -8.22
C ARG A 176 -11.93 4.08 -9.69
N VAL A 177 -10.69 3.76 -10.07
CA VAL A 177 -10.34 3.38 -11.45
C VAL A 177 -11.15 2.17 -11.94
N ILE A 178 -11.26 1.14 -11.11
CA ILE A 178 -12.02 -0.08 -11.45
C ILE A 178 -13.50 0.24 -11.64
N PHE A 179 -14.10 0.99 -10.71
CA PHE A 179 -15.53 1.33 -10.79
C PHE A 179 -15.85 2.31 -11.91
N GLU A 180 -14.99 3.29 -12.20
CA GLU A 180 -15.17 4.18 -13.34
C GLU A 180 -15.14 3.40 -14.66
N ALA A 181 -14.19 2.47 -14.84
CA ALA A 181 -14.13 1.60 -16.01
C ALA A 181 -15.39 0.72 -16.13
N LEU A 182 -15.87 0.17 -15.01
CA LEU A 182 -17.11 -0.59 -14.98
C LEU A 182 -18.30 0.27 -15.41
N LEU A 183 -18.48 1.45 -14.83
CA LEU A 183 -19.56 2.38 -15.18
C LEU A 183 -19.53 2.78 -16.66
N ARG A 184 -18.34 3.05 -17.21
CA ARG A 184 -18.18 3.36 -18.64
C ARG A 184 -18.55 2.19 -19.54
N SER A 185 -18.30 0.95 -19.10
CA SER A 185 -18.76 -0.26 -19.80
C SER A 185 -20.29 -0.27 -19.95
N PHE A 186 -21.02 0.09 -18.89
CA PHE A 186 -22.48 0.18 -18.92
C PHE A 186 -23.00 1.34 -19.78
N LYS A 187 -22.19 2.37 -20.02
CA LYS A 187 -22.54 3.50 -20.89
C LYS A 187 -22.14 3.31 -22.36
N GLY A 188 -21.38 2.26 -22.68
CA GLY A 188 -20.80 2.08 -24.02
C GLY A 188 -19.71 3.09 -24.37
N GLU A 189 -19.07 3.70 -23.37
CA GLU A 189 -17.96 4.65 -23.56
C GLU A 189 -16.62 3.91 -23.71
N ASP A 190 -15.68 4.47 -24.47
CA ASP A 190 -14.32 3.94 -24.58
C ASP A 190 -13.44 4.40 -23.40
N TYR A 191 -12.58 3.49 -22.92
CA TYR A 191 -11.69 3.70 -21.77
C TYR A 191 -10.49 2.75 -21.73
N ALA A 192 -10.40 1.81 -22.69
CA ALA A 192 -9.41 0.74 -22.72
C ALA A 192 -8.14 1.15 -23.47
#